data_AF-A0A5J6U588-F1
#
_entry.id   AF-A0A5J6U588-F1
#
_cell.length_a   1.000
_cell.length_b   1.000
_cell.length_c   1.000
_cell.angle_alpha   90.00
_cell.angle_beta   90.00
_cell.angle_gamma   90.00
#
_symmetry.space_group_name_H-M   'P 1'
#
loop_
_entity.id
_entity.type
_entity.pdbx_description
1 polymer ?
#
loop_
_entity_poly.entity_id
_entity_poly.type
_entity_poly.pdbx_seq_one_letter_code
_entity_poly.pdbx_strand_id
1 'polypeptide(L)'
;MGQRSTVDRAEMNAAAQRVEAAAQDLRKMQGDLGQEQSQLQGRWIGEAGNAFTRVYNEFNSELGNVLQVLDGLHEKLVQVKINYEASEQQQAEEVNRVAGLLNG
;
A
#
# COMPACT_ATOMS: atom_id res chain seq x y z
N MET A 1 -28.88 -2.76 4.02
CA MET A 1 -27.59 -3.09 3.37
C MET A 1 -26.61 -1.91 3.35
N GLY A 2 -27.05 -0.64 3.30
CA GLY A 2 -26.15 0.53 3.30
C GLY A 2 -25.23 0.71 4.53
N GLN A 3 -25.69 0.39 5.74
CA GLN A 3 -24.86 0.50 6.96
C GLN A 3 -23.61 -0.40 6.89
N ARG A 4 -23.75 -1.62 6.35
CA ARG A 4 -22.66 -2.61 6.28
C ARG A 4 -21.62 -2.20 5.24
N SER A 5 -22.06 -1.76 4.06
CA SER A 5 -21.18 -1.25 3.00
C SER A 5 -20.36 -0.02 3.44
N THR A 6 -20.95 0.90 4.20
CA THR A 6 -20.22 2.06 4.74
C THR A 6 -19.18 1.67 5.79
N VAL A 7 -19.49 0.70 6.66
CA VAL A 7 -18.53 0.17 7.64
C VAL A 7 -17.37 -0.54 6.93
N ASP A 8 -17.65 -1.39 5.94
CA ASP A 8 -16.63 -2.11 5.18
C ASP A 8 -15.68 -1.13 4.43
N ARG A 9 -16.20 -0.02 3.89
CA ARG A 9 -15.38 1.05 3.28
C ARG A 9 -14.48 1.77 4.28
N ALA A 10 -14.98 2.06 5.48
CA ALA A 10 -14.19 2.72 6.50
C ALA A 10 -13.01 1.83 6.95
N GLU A 11 -13.27 0.53 7.11
CA GLU A 11 -12.22 -0.45 7.45
C GLU A 11 -11.20 -0.61 6.31
N MET A 12 -11.64 -0.66 5.05
CA MET A 12 -10.74 -0.74 3.89
C MET A 12 -9.86 0.51 3.75
N ASN A 13 -10.41 1.71 3.96
CA ASN A 13 -9.61 2.94 3.97
C ASN A 13 -8.57 2.93 5.09
N ALA A 14 -8.95 2.50 6.29
CA ALA A 14 -8.03 2.40 7.42
C ALA A 14 -6.92 1.38 7.15
N ALA A 15 -7.25 0.24 6.52
CA ALA A 15 -6.27 -0.75 6.10
C ALA A 15 -5.30 -0.18 5.04
N ALA A 16 -5.80 0.53 4.03
CA ALA A 16 -4.98 1.15 3.00
C ALA A 16 -3.99 2.15 3.61
N GLN A 17 -4.45 3.03 4.50
CA GLN A 17 -3.59 4.00 5.20
C GLN A 17 -2.50 3.33 6.03
N ARG A 18 -2.81 2.20 6.70
CA ARG A 18 -1.81 1.45 7.46
C ARG A 18 -0.75 0.80 6.56
N VAL A 19 -1.16 0.26 5.41
CA VAL A 19 -0.24 -0.31 4.42
C VAL A 19 0.67 0.77 3.84
N GLU A 20 0.11 1.93 3.51
CA GLU A 20 0.87 3.08 3.01
C GLU A 20 1.89 3.57 4.07
N ALA A 21 1.47 3.74 5.32
CA ALA A 21 2.36 4.15 6.40
C ALA A 21 3.51 3.16 6.61
N ALA A 22 3.22 1.85 6.62
CA ALA A 22 4.25 0.82 6.74
C ALA A 22 5.24 0.87 5.55
N ALA A 23 4.76 1.08 4.33
CA ALA A 23 5.63 1.23 3.17
C ALA A 23 6.52 2.48 3.27
N GLN A 24 5.99 3.60 3.78
CA GLN A 24 6.78 4.83 4.02
C GLN A 24 7.87 4.61 5.08
N ASP A 25 7.54 3.95 6.19
CA ASP A 25 8.50 3.62 7.25
C ASP A 25 9.63 2.73 6.72
N LEU A 26 9.29 1.71 5.92
CA LEU A 26 10.28 0.83 5.30
C LEU A 26 11.18 1.58 4.29
N ARG A 27 10.62 2.48 3.48
CA ARG A 27 11.42 3.33 2.57
C ARG A 27 12.36 4.25 3.35
N LYS A 28 11.92 4.76 4.50
CA LYS A 28 12.79 5.54 5.40
C LYS A 28 13.93 4.69 5.95
N MET A 29 13.64 3.50 6.47
CA MET A 29 14.68 2.56 6.93
C MET A 29 15.68 2.23 5.82
N GLN A 30 15.20 2.04 4.59
CA GLN A 30 16.06 1.83 3.42
C GLN A 30 17.00 3.02 3.19
N GLY A 31 16.46 4.25 3.24
CA GLY A 31 17.22 5.47 3.07
C GLY A 31 18.28 5.66 4.16
N ASP A 32 17.90 5.46 5.41
CA ASP A 32 18.79 5.56 6.57
C ASP A 32 19.93 4.54 6.47
N LEU A 33 19.63 3.27 6.15
CA LEU A 33 20.64 2.24 5.94
C LEU A 33 21.58 2.56 4.76
N GLY A 34 21.05 3.13 3.67
CA GLY A 34 21.85 3.55 2.53
C GLY A 34 22.82 4.68 2.87
N GLN A 35 22.41 5.63 3.72
CA GLN A 35 23.29 6.67 4.22
C GLN A 35 24.42 6.09 5.09
N GLU A 36 24.09 5.15 6.00
CA GLU A 36 25.10 4.48 6.83
C GLU A 36 26.08 3.66 5.98
N GLN A 37 25.59 2.93 4.97
CA GLN A 37 26.42 2.16 4.06
C GLN A 37 27.40 3.05 3.29
N SER A 38 26.95 4.20 2.78
CA SER A 38 27.81 5.17 2.09
C SER A 38 28.92 5.70 3.01
N GLN A 39 28.61 5.99 4.28
CA GLN A 39 29.60 6.44 5.26
C GLN A 39 30.63 5.35 5.60
N LEU A 40 30.18 4.10 5.71
CA LEU A 40 31.03 2.96 6.06
C LEU A 40 31.91 2.50 4.88
N GLN A 41 31.42 2.57 3.65
CA GLN A 41 32.16 2.13 2.46
C GLN A 41 33.45 2.94 2.25
N GLY A 42 33.48 4.21 2.67
CA GLY A 42 34.70 5.02 2.67
C GLY A 42 35.74 4.61 3.72
N ARG A 43 35.37 3.79 4.72
CA ARG A 43 36.22 3.39 5.85
C ARG A 43 36.57 1.91 5.87
N TRP A 44 35.70 1.05 5.34
CA TRP A 44 35.90 -0.40 5.29
C TRP A 44 36.51 -0.83 3.96
N ILE A 45 37.84 -0.83 3.90
CA ILE A 45 38.61 -1.34 2.77
C ILE A 45 38.95 -2.82 3.02
N GLY A 46 38.72 -3.68 2.03
CA GLY A 46 39.08 -5.12 2.08
C GLY A 46 37.88 -6.05 2.25
N GLU A 47 38.13 -7.29 2.67
CA GLU A 47 37.12 -8.38 2.70
C GLU A 47 35.89 -8.06 3.57
N ALA A 48 36.06 -7.33 4.67
CA ALA A 48 34.96 -6.90 5.54
C ALA A 48 34.00 -5.93 4.82
N GLY A 49 34.52 -5.01 4.02
CA GLY A 49 33.69 -4.10 3.20
C GLY A 49 32.88 -4.87 2.16
N ASN A 50 33.50 -5.85 1.51
CA ASN A 50 32.81 -6.70 0.53
C ASN A 50 31.69 -7.55 1.16
N ALA A 51 31.91 -8.10 2.35
CA ALA A 51 30.91 -8.87 3.07
C ALA A 51 29.70 -7.99 3.47
N PHE A 52 29.96 -6.78 3.99
CA PHE A 52 28.90 -5.84 4.34
C PHE A 52 28.12 -5.38 3.11
N THR A 53 28.78 -5.01 2.02
CA THR A 53 28.13 -4.62 0.76
C THR A 53 27.23 -5.74 0.23
N ARG A 54 27.64 -7.01 0.35
CA ARG A 54 26.81 -8.16 -0.04
C ARG A 54 25.52 -8.22 0.77
N VAL A 55 25.61 -8.17 2.10
CA VAL A 55 24.44 -8.22 3.00
C VAL A 55 23.53 -7.01 2.77
N TYR A 56 24.11 -5.82 2.57
CA TYR A 56 23.37 -4.61 2.25
C TYR A 56 22.57 -4.75 0.94
N ASN A 57 23.18 -5.31 -0.11
CA ASN A 57 22.51 -5.53 -1.39
C ASN A 57 21.38 -6.56 -1.26
N GLU A 58 21.61 -7.64 -0.52
CA GLU A 58 20.58 -8.67 -0.24
C GLU A 58 19.41 -8.08 0.53
N PHE A 59 19.68 -7.30 1.58
CA PHE A 59 18.64 -6.60 2.34
C PHE A 59 17.83 -5.65 1.47
N ASN A 60 18.48 -4.85 0.61
CA ASN A 60 17.77 -3.95 -0.30
C ASN A 60 16.91 -4.70 -1.32
N SER A 61 17.38 -5.84 -1.82
CA SER A 61 16.60 -6.68 -2.72
C SER A 61 15.34 -7.20 -2.05
N GLU A 62 15.47 -7.78 -0.86
CA GLU A 62 14.32 -8.31 -0.11
C GLU A 62 13.36 -7.20 0.32
N LEU A 63 13.88 -6.06 0.75
CA LEU A 63 13.05 -4.90 1.10
C LEU A 63 12.28 -4.37 -0.11
N GLY A 64 12.90 -4.37 -1.30
CA GLY A 64 12.23 -4.04 -2.56
C GLY A 64 11.05 -4.98 -2.84
N ASN A 65 11.21 -6.29 -2.63
CA ASN A 65 10.13 -7.27 -2.76
C ASN A 65 8.97 -6.97 -1.79
N VAL A 66 9.28 -6.68 -0.53
CA VAL A 66 8.28 -6.34 0.49
C VAL A 66 7.52 -5.07 0.10
N LEU A 67 8.23 -4.01 -0.31
CA LEU A 67 7.62 -2.76 -0.76
C LEU A 67 6.69 -2.97 -1.96
N GLN A 68 7.09 -3.78 -2.93
CA GLN A 68 6.24 -4.11 -4.09
C GLN A 68 4.94 -4.81 -3.66
N VAL A 69 5.01 -5.73 -2.69
CA VAL A 69 3.83 -6.40 -2.15
C VAL A 69 2.91 -5.42 -1.42
N LEU A 70 3.47 -4.50 -0.61
CA LEU A 70 2.70 -3.48 0.09
C LEU A 70 2.03 -2.51 -0.88
N ASP A 71 2.75 -2.02 -1.88
CA ASP A 71 2.19 -1.13 -2.91
C ASP A 71 1.05 -1.82 -3.66
N GLY A 72 1.22 -3.10 -4.04
CA GLY A 72 0.16 -3.89 -4.70
C GLY A 72 -1.05 -4.18 -3.81
N LEU A 73 -0.85 -4.36 -2.49
CA LEU A 73 -1.94 -4.49 -1.54
C LEU A 73 -2.71 -3.18 -1.38
N HIS A 74 -2.00 -2.05 -1.30
CA HIS A 74 -2.59 -0.72 -1.23
C HIS A 74 -3.45 -0.44 -2.48
N GLU A 75 -2.93 -0.70 -3.68
CA GLU A 75 -3.68 -0.56 -4.94
C GLU A 75 -4.97 -1.37 -4.93
N LYS A 76 -4.92 -2.64 -4.50
CA LYS A 76 -6.10 -3.50 -4.42
C LYS A 76 -7.14 -2.94 -3.44
N LEU A 77 -6.73 -2.46 -2.28
CA LEU A 77 -7.64 -1.87 -1.29
C LEU A 77 -8.34 -0.62 -1.83
N VAL A 78 -7.60 0.25 -2.53
CA VAL A 78 -8.16 1.44 -3.18
C VAL A 78 -9.09 1.06 -4.34
N GLN A 79 -8.73 0.07 -5.15
CA GLN A 79 -9.57 -0.38 -6.27
C GLN A 79 -10.89 -0.99 -5.77
N VAL A 80 -10.85 -1.78 -4.71
CA VAL A 80 -12.06 -2.36 -4.11
C VAL A 80 -13.02 -1.24 -3.68
N LYS A 81 -12.51 -0.20 -3.02
CA LYS A 81 -13.31 0.98 -2.65
C LYS A 81 -14.00 1.61 -3.87
N ILE A 82 -13.27 1.85 -4.95
CA ILE A 82 -13.82 2.45 -6.19
C ILE A 82 -14.95 1.57 -6.74
N ASN A 83 -14.75 0.25 -6.78
CA ASN A 83 -15.76 -0.68 -7.29
C ASN A 83 -17.04 -0.68 -6.44
N TYR A 84 -16.91 -0.59 -5.11
CA TYR A 84 -18.06 -0.47 -4.22
C TYR A 84 -18.82 0.84 -4.44
N GLU A 85 -18.11 1.97 -4.56
CA GLU A 85 -18.75 3.27 -4.82
C GLU A 85 -19.49 3.29 -6.16
N ALA A 86 -18.90 2.71 -7.21
CA ALA A 86 -19.56 2.58 -8.51
C ALA A 86 -20.81 1.68 -8.44
N SER A 87 -20.71 0.55 -7.72
CA SER A 87 -21.84 -0.38 -7.57
C SER A 87 -23.00 0.26 -6.80
N GLU A 88 -22.71 1.05 -5.75
CA GLU A 88 -23.74 1.77 -4.99
C GLU A 88 -24.44 2.85 -5.83
N GLN A 89 -23.69 3.59 -6.65
CA GLN A 89 -24.28 4.61 -7.55
C GLN A 89 -25.22 3.96 -8.56
N GLN A 90 -24.81 2.86 -9.20
CA GLN A 90 -25.66 2.11 -10.14
C GLN A 90 -26.95 1.63 -9.46
N GLN A 91 -26.84 1.08 -8.24
CA GLN A 91 -28.00 0.59 -7.50
C GLN A 91 -28.96 1.72 -7.11
N ALA A 92 -28.42 2.89 -6.71
CA ALA A 92 -29.24 4.05 -6.40
C ALA A 92 -29.98 4.59 -7.64
N GLU A 93 -29.32 4.64 -8.79
CA GLU A 93 -29.94 5.04 -10.06
C GLU A 93 -31.06 4.08 -10.50
N GLU A 94 -30.85 2.76 -10.36
CA GLU A 94 -31.88 1.76 -10.66
C GLU A 94 -33.09 1.89 -9.72
N VAL A 95 -32.85 2.03 -8.41
CA VAL A 95 -33.92 2.22 -7.42
C VAL A 95 -34.72 3.49 -7.72
N ASN A 96 -34.04 4.61 -8.03
CA ASN A 96 -34.71 5.86 -8.40
C ASN A 96 -35.53 5.71 -9.69
N ARG A 97 -35.02 4.97 -10.68
CA ARG A 97 -35.74 4.67 -11.92
C ARG A 97 -37.00 3.84 -11.64
N VAL A 98 -36.90 2.78 -10.84
CA VAL A 98 -38.04 1.94 -10.45
C VAL A 98 -39.06 2.74 -9.65
N ALA A 99 -38.62 3.54 -8.68
CA ALA A 99 -39.50 4.40 -7.89
C ALA A 99 -40.24 5.44 -8.75
N GLY A 100 -39.60 5.99 -9.79
CA GLY A 100 -40.24 6.89 -10.74
C GLY A 100 -41.28 6.20 -11.62
N LEU A 101 -41.08 4.93 -11.98
CA LEU A 101 -42.02 4.13 -12.76
C LEU A 101 -43.21 3.63 -11.93
N LEU A 102 -43.05 3.46 -10.61
CA LEU A 102 -44.12 3.00 -9.71
C LEU A 102 -44.99 4.14 -9.17
N ASN A 103 -44.49 5.37 -9.15
CA ASN A 103 -45.21 6.56 -8.69
C ASN A 103 -45.70 7.47 -9.84
N GLY A 104 -45.52 7.06 -11.09
CA GLY A 104 -46.09 7.69 -12.28
C GLY A 104 -47.18 6.82 -12.90
#